data_AF-A0A5J5RYF0-F1
#
_entry.id   AF-A0A5J5RYF0-F1
#
_cell.length_a   1.000
_cell.length_b   1.000
_cell.length_c   1.000
_cell.angle_alpha   90.00
_cell.angle_beta   90.00
_cell.angle_gamma   90.00
#
_symmetry.space_group_name_H-M   'P 1'
#
loop_
_entity.id
_entity.type
_entity.pdbx_description
1 polymer ?
#
loop_
_entity_poly.entity_id
_entity_poly.type
_entity_poly.pdbx_seq_one_letter_code
_entity_poly.pdbx_strand_id
1 'polypeptide(L)'
;MSKSRGKGDYQIDNVPAPRITEADKTIDRKSLQRALDRRLYLLPYGNSNAAPSGKPVWHFPEKVYDSEETLRKCAESALAFVLGDLSHTYFVGNAPMGHMVIRQMENVPEPFKRFFFKSQVIDTNKFDIQKCEDFVWVTKDELLEYFPEQAEFFKKLIIS
;
A
#
# COMPACT_ATOMS: atom_id res chain seq x y z
N MET A 1 -23.10 17.26 -54.06
CA MET A 1 -24.06 16.57 -53.18
C MET A 1 -23.63 16.80 -51.73
N SER A 2 -24.58 17.17 -50.89
CA SER A 2 -24.40 17.80 -49.58
C SER A 2 -23.81 16.86 -48.52
N LYS A 3 -23.00 17.43 -47.62
CA LYS A 3 -22.40 16.79 -46.44
C LYS A 3 -23.50 16.36 -45.45
N SER A 4 -23.59 15.07 -45.15
CA SER A 4 -24.38 14.57 -44.01
C SER A 4 -23.65 14.89 -42.71
N ARG A 5 -23.94 16.07 -42.13
CA ARG A 5 -23.58 16.39 -40.74
C ARG A 5 -24.35 15.45 -39.81
N GLY A 6 -23.65 14.61 -39.06
CA GLY A 6 -24.25 13.79 -38.01
C GLY A 6 -24.93 14.68 -36.98
N LYS A 7 -26.25 14.58 -36.88
CA LYS A 7 -27.04 15.09 -35.76
C LYS A 7 -27.10 13.99 -34.70
N GLY A 8 -26.62 14.31 -33.52
CA GLY A 8 -26.82 13.53 -32.31
C GLY A 8 -26.53 14.46 -31.15
N ASP A 9 -27.53 15.25 -30.77
CA ASP A 9 -27.49 16.01 -29.52
C ASP A 9 -27.58 15.01 -28.37
N TYR A 10 -26.44 14.46 -27.96
CA TYR A 10 -26.35 13.60 -26.78
C TYR A 10 -26.55 14.46 -25.55
N GLN A 11 -27.80 14.62 -25.13
CA GLN A 11 -28.16 15.23 -23.86
C GLN A 11 -27.94 14.18 -22.76
N ILE A 12 -26.67 13.95 -22.42
CA ILE A 12 -26.30 13.11 -21.26
C ILE A 12 -26.34 14.02 -20.05
N ASP A 13 -27.32 13.81 -19.18
CA ASP A 13 -27.30 14.40 -17.84
C ASP A 13 -26.08 13.85 -17.09
N ASN A 14 -25.15 14.72 -16.73
CA ASN A 14 -23.94 14.35 -16.00
C ASN A 14 -24.28 14.03 -14.55
N VAL A 15 -24.76 12.81 -14.30
CA VAL A 15 -24.99 12.28 -12.96
C VAL A 15 -23.68 11.64 -12.46
N PRO A 16 -23.13 12.08 -11.30
CA PRO A 16 -21.92 11.48 -10.76
C PRO A 16 -22.16 10.02 -10.37
N ALA A 17 -21.17 9.17 -10.60
CA ALA A 17 -21.22 7.79 -10.15
C ALA A 17 -21.37 7.72 -8.61
N PRO A 18 -22.06 6.69 -8.07
CA PRO A 18 -22.17 6.48 -6.63
C PRO A 18 -20.79 6.36 -5.98
N ARG A 19 -20.66 6.91 -4.76
CA ARG A 19 -19.42 6.78 -3.96
C ARG A 19 -19.23 5.39 -3.35
N ILE A 20 -20.31 4.66 -3.17
CA ILE A 20 -20.33 3.29 -2.63
C ILE A 20 -20.28 2.35 -3.83
N THR A 21 -19.22 1.55 -3.92
CA THR A 21 -19.03 0.58 -5.00
C THR A 21 -19.52 -0.82 -4.59
N GLU A 22 -19.50 -1.78 -5.52
CA GLU A 22 -19.76 -3.18 -5.18
C GLU A 22 -18.69 -3.74 -4.23
N ALA A 23 -17.44 -3.28 -4.34
CA ALA A 23 -16.35 -3.68 -3.44
C ALA A 23 -16.59 -3.20 -2.00
N ASP A 24 -17.29 -2.08 -1.80
CA ASP A 24 -17.73 -1.63 -0.47
C ASP A 24 -18.82 -2.54 0.10
N LYS A 25 -19.78 -2.96 -0.75
CA LYS A 25 -20.90 -3.82 -0.33
C LYS A 25 -20.43 -5.23 0.06
N THR A 26 -19.42 -5.75 -0.62
CA THR A 26 -18.87 -7.09 -0.36
C THR A 26 -17.66 -7.10 0.57
N ILE A 27 -17.19 -5.91 1.01
CA ILE A 27 -15.98 -5.74 1.83
C ILE A 27 -14.76 -6.38 1.13
N ASP A 28 -14.62 -6.14 -0.17
CA ASP A 28 -13.54 -6.69 -0.98
C ASP A 28 -12.23 -5.94 -0.71
N ARG A 29 -11.46 -6.42 0.28
CA ARG A 29 -10.15 -5.88 0.66
C ARG A 29 -9.04 -6.13 -0.38
N LYS A 30 -9.31 -6.82 -1.49
CA LYS A 30 -8.38 -6.97 -2.61
C LYS A 30 -8.48 -5.85 -3.62
N SER A 31 -9.61 -5.14 -3.64
CA SER A 31 -9.88 -4.10 -4.62
C SER A 31 -9.45 -2.71 -4.15
N LEU A 32 -8.81 -1.96 -5.05
CA LEU A 32 -8.58 -0.52 -4.91
C LEU A 32 -9.84 0.30 -5.18
N GLN A 33 -10.92 -0.32 -5.67
CA GLN A 33 -12.19 0.34 -5.94
C GLN A 33 -13.13 0.36 -4.72
N ARG A 34 -12.62 0.17 -3.51
CA ARG A 34 -13.39 0.31 -2.25
C ARG A 34 -12.97 1.58 -1.53
N ALA A 35 -13.84 2.14 -0.69
CA ALA A 35 -13.59 3.30 0.16
C ALA A 35 -12.93 4.45 -0.63
N LEU A 36 -13.53 4.82 -1.76
CA LEU A 36 -12.99 5.83 -2.70
C LEU A 36 -12.81 7.22 -2.08
N ASP A 37 -13.40 7.45 -0.91
CA ASP A 37 -13.30 8.65 -0.10
C ASP A 37 -12.13 8.63 0.91
N ARG A 38 -11.46 7.48 1.05
CA ARG A 38 -10.38 7.24 2.01
C ARG A 38 -9.11 6.79 1.31
N ARG A 39 -7.99 6.89 2.04
CA ARG A 39 -6.71 6.32 1.60
C ARG A 39 -6.65 4.84 1.95
N LEU A 40 -6.19 4.04 0.98
CA LEU A 40 -5.90 2.63 1.15
C LEU A 40 -4.39 2.40 1.28
N TYR A 41 -4.02 1.44 2.11
CA TYR A 41 -2.64 1.03 2.39
C TYR A 41 -2.47 -0.44 2.09
N LEU A 42 -1.38 -0.80 1.40
CA LEU A 42 -1.07 -2.18 1.05
C LEU A 42 -0.38 -2.89 2.21
N LEU A 43 -0.93 -4.04 2.61
CA LEU A 43 -0.32 -4.98 3.54
C LEU A 43 -0.22 -6.37 2.89
N PRO A 44 0.97 -6.83 2.50
CA PRO A 44 1.21 -8.24 2.23
C PRO A 44 1.15 -9.10 3.51
N TYR A 45 0.79 -10.36 3.33
CA TYR A 45 0.92 -11.44 4.32
C TYR A 45 2.06 -12.37 3.88
N GLY A 46 2.99 -12.61 4.78
CA GLY A 46 4.15 -13.45 4.50
C GLY A 46 5.24 -13.32 5.54
N ASN A 47 6.43 -13.78 5.16
CA ASN A 47 7.61 -13.73 6.03
C ASN A 47 8.08 -12.28 6.22
N SER A 48 7.96 -11.79 7.45
CA SER A 48 8.54 -10.52 7.88
C SER A 48 9.87 -10.75 8.59
N ASN A 49 10.81 -9.83 8.40
CA ASN A 49 12.10 -9.82 9.12
C ASN A 49 11.92 -9.61 10.64
N ALA A 50 10.75 -9.10 11.07
CA ALA A 50 10.40 -8.94 12.48
C ALA A 50 9.53 -10.09 13.03
N ALA A 51 9.24 -11.13 12.24
CA ALA A 51 8.39 -12.23 12.69
C ALA A 51 9.11 -13.10 13.74
N PRO A 52 8.56 -13.27 14.96
CA PRO A 52 9.27 -13.93 16.07
C PRO A 52 9.54 -15.43 15.87
N SER A 53 8.83 -16.08 14.94
CA SER A 53 8.80 -17.54 14.85
C SER A 53 8.76 -18.08 13.42
N GLY A 54 9.19 -17.29 12.42
CA GLY A 54 9.11 -17.67 11.00
C GLY A 54 7.70 -17.95 10.49
N LYS A 55 6.67 -17.54 11.25
CA LYS A 55 5.28 -17.63 10.83
C LYS A 55 4.95 -16.40 9.98
N PRO A 56 4.15 -16.57 8.91
CA PRO A 56 3.71 -15.44 8.12
C PRO A 56 2.85 -14.51 8.97
N VAL A 57 3.05 -13.20 8.79
CA VAL A 57 2.35 -12.13 9.49
C VAL A 57 1.96 -11.05 8.49
N TRP A 58 1.02 -10.17 8.84
CA TRP A 58 0.76 -8.96 8.06
C TRP A 58 1.89 -7.96 8.30
N HIS A 59 2.44 -7.42 7.22
CA HIS A 59 3.54 -6.45 7.30
C HIS A 59 3.48 -5.45 6.14
N PHE A 60 4.31 -4.41 6.20
CA PHE A 60 4.56 -3.56 5.02
C PHE A 60 5.63 -4.20 4.13
N PRO A 61 5.68 -3.92 2.82
CA PRO A 61 6.81 -4.29 1.99
C PRO A 61 8.12 -3.81 2.62
N GLU A 62 9.01 -4.74 2.94
CA GLU A 62 10.23 -4.46 3.68
C GLU A 62 11.41 -5.30 3.18
N LYS A 63 12.62 -4.78 3.37
CA LYS A 63 13.87 -5.43 3.02
C LYS A 63 14.93 -5.02 4.03
N VAL A 64 15.79 -5.96 4.43
CA VAL A 64 16.98 -5.63 5.23
C VAL A 64 17.93 -4.87 4.32
N TYR A 65 18.36 -3.69 4.78
CA TYR A 65 19.36 -2.90 4.06
C TYR A 65 20.69 -3.64 4.05
N ASP A 66 21.26 -3.81 2.86
CA ASP A 66 22.50 -4.55 2.67
C ASP A 66 23.44 -3.79 1.72
N SER A 67 23.14 -3.82 0.42
CA SER A 67 24.06 -3.40 -0.64
C SER A 67 23.51 -2.28 -1.54
N GLU A 68 22.30 -1.77 -1.29
CA GLU A 68 21.75 -0.66 -2.07
C GLU A 68 22.46 0.68 -1.80
N GLU A 69 22.58 1.52 -2.83
CA GLU A 69 23.25 2.82 -2.68
C GLU A 69 22.57 3.77 -1.69
N THR A 70 21.24 3.66 -1.53
CA THR A 70 20.46 4.52 -0.63
C THR A 70 19.34 3.74 0.05
N LEU A 71 18.92 4.18 1.24
CA LEU A 71 17.75 3.63 1.93
C LEU A 71 16.47 3.70 1.08
N ARG A 72 16.33 4.75 0.26
CA ARG A 72 15.21 4.87 -0.68
C ARG A 72 15.24 3.76 -1.74
N LYS A 73 16.40 3.49 -2.36
CA LYS A 73 16.54 2.41 -3.34
C LYS A 73 16.26 1.03 -2.72
N CYS A 74 16.62 0.83 -1.45
CA CYS A 74 16.25 -0.37 -0.70
C CYS A 74 14.72 -0.49 -0.56
N ALA A 75 14.04 0.59 -0.18
CA ALA A 75 12.58 0.61 -0.10
C ALA A 75 11.89 0.43 -1.46
N GLU A 76 12.44 1.01 -2.54
CA GLU A 76 11.98 0.80 -3.91
C GLU A 76 12.11 -0.68 -4.31
N SER A 77 13.25 -1.31 -4.03
CA SER A 77 13.47 -2.74 -4.27
C SER A 77 12.48 -3.62 -3.48
N ALA A 78 12.19 -3.27 -2.22
CA ALA A 78 11.23 -3.99 -1.39
C ALA A 78 9.81 -3.92 -1.97
N LEU A 79 9.38 -2.74 -2.44
CA LEU A 79 8.07 -2.58 -3.06
C LEU A 79 7.99 -3.27 -4.42
N ALA A 80 9.05 -3.16 -5.24
CA ALA A 80 9.13 -3.81 -6.54
C ALA A 80 9.07 -5.34 -6.42
N PHE A 81 9.64 -5.92 -5.36
CA PHE A 81 9.53 -7.34 -5.09
C PHE A 81 8.08 -7.78 -4.89
N VAL A 82 7.25 -6.95 -4.24
CA VAL A 82 5.83 -7.27 -3.99
C VAL A 82 4.97 -7.03 -5.24
N LEU A 83 5.18 -5.91 -5.93
CA LEU A 83 4.34 -5.46 -7.06
C LEU A 83 4.79 -5.96 -8.44
N GLY A 84 6.01 -6.50 -8.56
CA GLY A 84 6.63 -6.88 -9.83
C GLY A 84 7.34 -5.73 -10.55
N ASP A 85 6.70 -4.56 -10.60
CA ASP A 85 7.31 -3.32 -11.10
C ASP A 85 6.79 -2.08 -10.34
N LEU A 86 7.40 -0.93 -10.63
CA LEU A 86 7.10 0.36 -9.97
C LEU A 86 6.45 1.39 -10.92
N SER A 87 6.02 0.99 -12.12
CA SER A 87 5.57 1.88 -13.20
C SER A 87 4.37 2.74 -12.79
N HIS A 88 3.53 2.20 -11.91
CA HIS A 88 2.34 2.85 -11.38
C HIS A 88 2.53 3.32 -9.92
N THR A 89 3.76 3.60 -9.52
CA THR A 89 4.07 4.04 -8.16
C THR A 89 4.97 5.26 -8.14
N TYR A 90 4.84 6.07 -7.09
CA TYR A 90 5.67 7.25 -6.90
C TYR A 90 6.12 7.39 -5.44
N PHE A 91 7.44 7.36 -5.24
CA PHE A 91 8.07 7.59 -3.95
C PHE A 91 8.21 9.09 -3.66
N VAL A 92 7.70 9.50 -2.50
CA VAL A 92 7.68 10.91 -2.07
C VAL A 92 8.96 11.24 -1.32
N GLY A 93 9.88 11.93 -1.98
CA GLY A 93 11.13 12.42 -1.39
C GLY A 93 12.17 11.33 -1.15
N ASN A 94 13.39 11.76 -0.76
CA ASN A 94 14.52 10.86 -0.47
C ASN A 94 14.68 10.57 1.03
N ALA A 95 14.02 11.34 1.89
CA ALA A 95 14.08 11.16 3.33
C ALA A 95 12.98 10.18 3.79
N PRO A 96 13.25 9.33 4.79
CA PRO A 96 12.21 8.52 5.41
C PRO A 96 11.18 9.41 6.11
N MET A 97 9.91 9.01 6.08
CA MET A 97 8.83 9.70 6.77
C MET A 97 8.84 9.48 8.30
N GLY A 98 9.53 8.42 8.74
CA GLY A 98 9.62 8.06 10.15
C GLY A 98 10.50 6.83 10.33
N HIS A 99 10.85 6.55 11.58
CA HIS A 99 11.59 5.36 11.94
C HIS A 99 11.04 4.75 13.22
N MET A 100 11.23 3.44 13.37
CA MET A 100 10.87 2.68 14.56
C MET A 100 12.06 1.82 14.98
N VAL A 101 12.36 1.80 16.27
CA VAL A 101 13.36 0.91 16.84
C VAL A 101 12.67 -0.37 17.28
N ILE A 102 13.02 -1.49 16.66
CA ILE A 102 12.53 -2.80 17.08
C ILE A 102 13.52 -3.33 18.11
N ARG A 103 13.08 -3.45 19.36
CA ARG A 103 13.88 -3.97 20.47
C ARG A 103 13.83 -5.51 20.44
N GLN A 104 14.94 -6.13 20.84
CA GLN A 104 15.14 -7.59 20.81
C GLN A 104 13.94 -8.34 21.41
N MET A 105 13.38 -9.28 20.64
CA MET A 105 12.77 -10.49 21.22
C MET A 105 13.87 -11.55 21.34
N GLU A 106 13.73 -12.49 22.27
CA GLU A 106 14.77 -13.41 22.79
C GLU A 106 15.56 -14.24 21.75
N ASN A 107 15.29 -14.12 20.44
CA ASN A 107 15.94 -14.85 19.35
C ASN A 107 16.50 -13.98 18.19
N VAL A 108 16.61 -12.65 18.32
CA VAL A 108 17.25 -11.79 17.30
C VAL A 108 18.51 -11.12 17.88
N PRO A 109 19.71 -11.31 17.28
CA PRO A 109 20.98 -10.94 17.93
C PRO A 109 21.17 -9.44 18.18
N GLU A 110 20.61 -8.55 17.33
CA GLU A 110 20.86 -7.10 17.41
C GLU A 110 19.59 -6.26 17.21
N PRO A 111 19.43 -5.15 17.97
CA PRO A 111 18.33 -4.22 17.76
C PRO A 111 18.46 -3.53 16.40
N PHE A 112 17.39 -3.54 15.61
CA PHE A 112 17.39 -2.92 14.29
C PHE A 112 16.40 -1.75 14.20
N LYS A 113 16.65 -0.86 13.24
CA LYS A 113 15.82 0.31 12.95
C LYS A 113 15.07 0.09 11.64
N ARG A 114 13.74 0.22 11.68
CA ARG A 114 12.90 0.24 10.48
C ARG A 114 12.69 1.69 10.05
N PHE A 115 13.02 2.01 8.80
CA PHE A 115 12.77 3.30 8.19
C PHE A 115 11.58 3.20 7.23
N PHE A 116 10.60 4.08 7.36
CA PHE A 116 9.40 4.07 6.54
C PHE A 116 9.53 5.10 5.42
N PHE A 117 9.17 4.70 4.19
CA PHE A 117 9.13 5.57 3.01
C PHE A 117 7.72 5.65 2.45
N LYS A 118 7.32 6.81 1.94
CA LYS A 118 5.98 7.00 1.37
C LYS A 118 6.03 6.70 -0.11
N SER A 119 5.19 5.77 -0.55
CA SER A 119 4.89 5.58 -1.97
C SER A 119 3.39 5.74 -2.20
N GLN A 120 3.02 6.20 -3.40
CA GLN A 120 1.63 6.40 -3.82
C GLN A 120 1.38 5.63 -5.11
N VAL A 121 0.18 5.05 -5.23
CA VAL A 121 -0.31 4.45 -6.47
C VAL A 121 -0.73 5.56 -7.44
N ILE A 122 -0.30 5.47 -8.68
CA ILE A 122 -0.61 6.41 -9.76
C ILE A 122 -1.18 5.66 -10.95
N ASP A 123 -2.31 6.14 -11.46
CA ASP A 123 -2.85 5.74 -12.77
C ASP A 123 -3.10 4.22 -12.93
N THR A 124 -3.52 3.56 -11.85
CA THR A 124 -4.01 2.18 -11.91
C THR A 124 -4.99 1.90 -10.77
N ASN A 125 -5.88 0.94 -10.99
CA ASN A 125 -6.78 0.38 -9.98
C ASN A 125 -6.56 -1.11 -9.75
N LYS A 126 -5.53 -1.70 -10.37
CA LYS A 126 -5.20 -3.13 -10.27
C LYS A 126 -3.68 -3.32 -10.22
N PHE A 127 -3.26 -4.19 -9.31
CA PHE A 127 -1.91 -4.72 -9.25
C PHE A 127 -1.98 -6.24 -9.29
N ASP A 128 -1.03 -6.86 -9.98
CA ASP A 128 -0.85 -8.30 -9.98
C ASP A 128 0.15 -8.69 -8.90
N ILE A 129 -0.34 -8.79 -7.66
CA ILE A 129 0.50 -9.07 -6.49
C ILE A 129 0.61 -10.58 -6.31
N GLN A 130 1.70 -11.18 -6.78
CA GLN A 130 1.91 -12.64 -6.77
C GLN A 130 3.00 -13.12 -5.80
N LYS A 131 3.80 -12.20 -5.24
CA LYS A 131 5.00 -12.53 -4.45
C LYS A 131 4.76 -12.60 -2.94
N CYS A 132 3.51 -12.74 -2.52
CA CYS A 132 3.09 -12.93 -1.13
C CYS A 132 2.00 -14.00 -1.04
N GLU A 133 1.82 -14.59 0.14
CA GLU A 133 0.77 -15.60 0.37
C GLU A 133 -0.62 -14.98 0.27
N ASP A 134 -0.76 -13.78 0.82
CA ASP A 134 -1.99 -12.99 0.76
C ASP A 134 -1.66 -11.49 0.75
N PHE A 135 -2.63 -10.63 0.45
CA PHE A 135 -2.47 -9.18 0.52
C PHE A 135 -3.80 -8.49 0.76
N VAL A 136 -3.79 -7.33 1.39
CA VAL A 136 -4.98 -6.50 1.56
C VAL A 136 -4.67 -5.03 1.33
N TRP A 137 -5.67 -4.31 0.81
CA TRP A 137 -5.74 -2.87 0.80
C TRP A 137 -6.63 -2.43 1.95
N VAL A 138 -6.08 -1.76 2.96
CA VAL A 138 -6.78 -1.41 4.19
C VAL A 138 -6.90 0.10 4.36
N THR A 139 -7.99 0.55 4.95
CA THR A 139 -8.13 1.95 5.40
C THR A 139 -7.22 2.21 6.59
N LYS A 140 -7.03 3.49 6.95
CA LYS A 140 -6.26 3.85 8.15
C LYS A 140 -6.81 3.17 9.41
N ASP A 141 -8.12 3.13 9.59
CA ASP A 141 -8.74 2.55 10.79
C ASP A 141 -8.44 1.05 10.89
N GLU A 142 -8.66 0.31 9.79
CA GLU A 142 -8.36 -1.12 9.71
C GLU A 142 -6.86 -1.40 9.90
N LEU A 143 -5.97 -0.56 9.35
CA LEU A 143 -4.52 -0.69 9.53
C LEU A 143 -4.12 -0.70 11.00
N LEU A 144 -4.80 0.08 11.85
CA LEU A 144 -4.52 0.11 13.29
C LEU A 144 -4.96 -1.17 13.99
N GLU A 145 -5.96 -1.88 13.46
CA GLU A 145 -6.41 -3.19 13.95
C GLU A 145 -5.37 -4.28 13.62
N TYR A 146 -4.69 -4.18 12.47
CA TYR A 146 -3.61 -5.11 12.10
C TYR A 146 -2.33 -4.92 12.94
N PHE A 147 -2.08 -3.70 13.46
CA PHE A 147 -0.88 -3.37 14.23
C PHE A 147 -1.22 -2.71 15.57
N PRO A 148 -1.84 -3.45 16.52
CA PRO A 148 -2.35 -2.86 17.76
C PRO A 148 -1.23 -2.29 18.65
N GLU A 149 -0.09 -2.99 18.73
CA GLU A 149 1.07 -2.55 19.53
C GLU A 149 1.74 -1.29 18.98
N GLN A 150 1.69 -1.09 17.66
CA GLN A 150 2.29 0.04 16.96
C GLN A 150 1.25 1.10 16.56
N ALA A 151 0.00 0.97 16.98
CA ALA A 151 -1.12 1.81 16.54
C ALA A 151 -0.86 3.30 16.81
N GLU A 152 -0.36 3.67 17.99
CA GLU A 152 -0.04 5.06 18.34
C GLU A 152 1.06 5.66 17.45
N PHE A 153 2.01 4.85 17.00
CA PHE A 153 3.03 5.28 16.06
C PHE A 153 2.42 5.53 14.67
N PHE A 154 1.65 4.58 14.15
CA PHE A 154 1.03 4.71 12.82
C PHE A 154 -0.02 5.82 12.75
N LYS A 155 -0.74 6.09 13.85
CA LYS A 155 -1.65 7.24 13.95
C LYS A 155 -0.95 8.58 13.69
N LYS A 156 0.29 8.73 14.17
CA LYS A 156 1.12 9.94 13.99
C LYS A 156 1.78 9.99 12.62
N LEU A 157 2.22 8.84 12.11
CA LEU A 157 2.91 8.73 10.83
C LEU A 157 1.98 8.96 9.64
N ILE A 158 0.75 8.44 9.72
CA ILE A 158 -0.20 8.41 8.62
C ILE A 158 -1.29 9.48 8.83
N ILE A 159 -1.25 10.54 8.02
CA ILE A 159 -2.24 11.62 8.07
C ILE A 159 -3.47 11.24 7.24
N SER A 160 -4.66 11.49 7.81
CA SER A 160 -5.96 11.30 7.17
C SER A 160 -6.15 12.24 5.99
#